data_AF-A0A845W241-F1
#
_entry.id   AF-A0A845W241-F1
#
_cell.length_a   1.000
_cell.length_b   1.000
_cell.length_c   1.000
_cell.angle_alpha   90.00
_cell.angle_beta   90.00
_cell.angle_gamma   90.00
#
_symmetry.space_group_name_H-M   'P 1'
#
loop_
_entity.id
_entity.type
_entity.pdbx_description
1 polymer ?
#
loop_
_entity_poly.entity_id
_entity_poly.type
_entity_poly.pdbx_seq_one_letter_code
_entity_poly.pdbx_strand_id
1 'polypeptide(L)'
;MGNPIHSFDSRIVFGNPLEPGVYSAIITVQVNCPERSIRTLRFEQYDSQGSIISREESENDWYTIPMPDTPTVHVMNGFHTLACKSNTNVVNR
;
A
#
# COMPACT_ATOMS: atom_id res chain seq x y z
N MET A 1 17.98 12.76 -14.54
CA MET A 1 16.75 12.98 -13.76
C MET A 1 16.33 11.62 -13.24
N GLY A 2 16.33 11.39 -11.93
CA GLY A 2 16.09 10.06 -11.35
C GLY A 2 14.61 9.66 -11.43
N ASN A 3 14.32 8.37 -11.56
CA ASN A 3 12.96 7.83 -11.47
C ASN A 3 12.40 8.13 -10.07
N PRO A 4 11.33 8.94 -9.93
CA PRO A 4 10.77 9.25 -8.63
C PRO A 4 10.12 8.00 -8.04
N ILE A 5 10.78 7.40 -7.06
CA ILE A 5 10.23 6.35 -6.21
C ILE A 5 9.59 7.03 -5.00
N HIS A 6 8.30 6.79 -4.79
CA HIS A 6 7.55 7.32 -3.66
C HIS A 6 7.35 6.21 -2.63
N SER A 7 7.46 6.55 -1.35
CA SER A 7 7.26 5.61 -0.23
C SER A 7 6.19 6.13 0.71
N PHE A 8 5.30 5.27 1.18
CA PHE A 8 4.29 5.60 2.17
C PHE A 8 3.85 4.35 2.94
N ASP A 9 3.29 4.56 4.13
CA ASP A 9 2.69 3.50 4.92
C ASP A 9 1.17 3.47 4.67
N SER A 10 0.65 2.29 4.35
CA SER A 10 -0.77 2.03 4.21
C SER A 10 -1.28 1.28 5.45
N ARG A 11 -2.20 1.89 6.20
CA ARG A 11 -2.85 1.25 7.33
C ARG A 11 -4.17 0.60 6.92
N ILE A 12 -4.33 -0.66 7.28
CA ILE A 12 -5.56 -1.44 7.10
C ILE A 12 -6.14 -1.71 8.50
N VAL A 13 -7.42 -1.41 8.70
CA VAL A 13 -8.14 -1.74 9.94
C VAL A 13 -9.16 -2.83 9.61
N PHE A 14 -9.08 -3.95 10.31
CA PHE A 14 -9.94 -5.09 10.06
C PHE A 14 -11.24 -4.96 10.84
N GLY A 15 -12.37 -4.82 10.13
CA GLY A 15 -13.69 -4.85 10.77
C GLY A 15 -14.09 -6.26 11.22
N ASN A 16 -13.62 -7.30 10.52
CA ASN A 16 -13.81 -8.70 10.86
C ASN A 16 -12.54 -9.50 10.49
N PRO A 17 -11.55 -9.59 11.38
CA PRO A 17 -10.30 -10.28 11.10
C PRO A 17 -10.50 -11.81 11.03
N LEU A 18 -9.82 -12.45 10.08
CA LEU A 18 -9.81 -13.92 9.99
C LEU A 18 -8.97 -14.56 11.11
N GLU A 19 -7.92 -13.86 11.54
CA GLU A 19 -7.02 -14.31 12.59
C GLU A 19 -7.41 -13.66 13.93
N PRO A 20 -7.72 -14.45 14.98
CA PRO A 20 -8.03 -13.93 16.29
C PRO A 20 -6.89 -13.07 16.84
N GLY A 21 -7.22 -11.90 17.39
CA GLY A 21 -6.24 -10.99 18.00
C GLY A 21 -5.65 -9.95 17.04
N VAL A 22 -5.77 -10.11 15.73
CA VAL A 22 -5.31 -9.12 14.75
C VAL A 22 -6.38 -8.04 14.55
N TYR A 23 -6.03 -6.77 14.77
CA TYR A 23 -6.95 -5.63 14.62
C TYR A 23 -6.60 -4.73 13.44
N SER A 24 -5.31 -4.50 13.20
CA SER A 24 -4.87 -3.69 12.06
C SER A 24 -3.55 -4.17 11.51
N ALA A 25 -3.24 -3.77 10.27
CA ALA A 25 -1.95 -4.00 9.65
C ALA A 25 -1.40 -2.69 9.06
N ILE A 26 -0.07 -2.58 9.03
CA ILE A 26 0.63 -1.52 8.31
C ILE A 26 1.48 -2.19 7.23
N ILE A 27 1.35 -1.67 6.01
CA ILE A 27 2.15 -2.08 4.85
C ILE A 27 2.98 -0.89 4.41
N THR A 28 4.30 -1.01 4.48
CA THR A 28 5.20 -0.01 3.89
C THR A 28 5.33 -0.30 2.41
N VAL A 29 4.85 0.64 1.59
CA VAL A 29 4.73 0.50 0.14
C VAL A 29 5.68 1.47 -0.57
N GLN A 30 6.29 1.00 -1.65
CA GLN A 30 6.98 1.87 -2.61
C GLN A 30 6.34 1.76 -3.99
N VAL A 31 6.22 2.91 -4.66
CA VAL A 31 5.67 3.01 -6.01
C VAL A 31 6.66 3.72 -6.91
N ASN A 32 6.98 3.10 -8.05
CA ASN A 32 7.71 3.70 -9.15
C ASN A 32 6.69 4.18 -10.19
N CYS A 33 6.44 5.48 -10.22
CA CYS A 33 5.39 6.07 -11.04
C CYS A 33 5.65 5.95 -12.55
N PRO A 34 6.86 6.24 -13.08
CA PRO A 34 7.17 6.04 -14.49
C PRO A 34 6.97 4.60 -14.97
N GLU A 35 7.36 3.62 -14.16
CA GLU A 35 7.33 2.21 -14.54
C GLU A 35 6.00 1.51 -14.20
N ARG A 36 5.07 2.21 -13.55
CA ARG A 36 3.84 1.62 -12.99
C ARG A 36 4.14 0.33 -12.22
N SER A 37 5.14 0.36 -11.36
CA SER A 37 5.48 -0.78 -10.50
C SER A 37 5.35 -0.42 -9.02
N ILE A 38 5.02 -1.43 -8.22
CA ILE A 38 4.79 -1.34 -6.78
C ILE A 38 5.56 -2.46 -6.09
N ARG A 39 6.06 -2.19 -4.90
CA ARG A 39 6.56 -3.22 -4.00
C ARG A 39 6.15 -2.95 -2.57
N THR A 40 6.07 -4.03 -1.81
CA THR A 40 5.99 -3.97 -0.35
C THR A 40 7.40 -4.11 0.20
N LEU A 41 7.72 -3.35 1.25
CA LEU A 41 8.97 -3.49 1.97
C LEU A 41 8.77 -4.23 3.29
N ARG A 42 7.69 -3.90 3.99
CA ARG A 42 7.42 -4.41 5.33
C ARG A 42 5.93 -4.58 5.54
N PHE A 43 5.57 -5.63 6.26
CA PHE A 43 4.22 -5.95 6.69
C PHE A 43 4.22 -6.12 8.22
N GLU A 44 3.41 -5.34 8.92
CA GLU A 44 3.30 -5.37 10.38
C GLU A 44 1.84 -5.59 10.77
N GLN A 45 1.57 -6.53 11.69
CA GLN A 45 0.25 -6.73 12.27
C GLN A 45 0.21 -6.25 13.71
N TYR A 46 -0.94 -5.71 14.11
CA TYR A 46 -1.15 -5.09 15.40
C TYR A 46 -2.41 -5.63 16.08
N ASP A 47 -2.35 -5.76 17.39
CA ASP A 47 -3.51 -6.06 18.23
C ASP A 47 -4.40 -4.83 18.44
N SER A 48 -5.51 -5.02 19.16
CA SER A 48 -6.46 -3.95 19.49
C SER A 48 -5.90 -2.85 20.41
N GLN A 49 -4.77 -3.11 21.07
CA GLN A 49 -4.07 -2.15 21.94
C GLN A 49 -2.98 -1.39 21.17
N GLY A 50 -2.72 -1.76 19.91
CA GLY A 50 -1.68 -1.16 19.08
C GLY A 50 -0.29 -1.78 19.30
N SER A 51 -0.21 -2.95 19.93
CA SER A 51 1.05 -3.70 20.05
C SER A 51 1.32 -4.49 18.77
N ILE A 52 2.58 -4.57 18.35
CA ILE A 52 2.98 -5.41 17.22
C ILE A 52 2.87 -6.87 17.62
N ILE A 53 2.11 -7.65 16.85
CA ILE A 53 1.99 -9.11 16.99
C ILE A 53 2.98 -9.81 16.07
N SER A 54 3.14 -9.31 14.85
CA SER A 54 4.03 -9.86 13.84
C SER A 54 4.64 -8.76 12.98
N ARG A 55 5.83 -9.04 12.45
CA ARG A 55 6.52 -8.20 11.48
C ARG A 55 7.25 -9.09 10.49
N GLU A 56 7.03 -8.83 9.22
CA GLU A 56 7.68 -9.49 8.10
C GLU A 56 8.31 -8.44 7.18
N GLU A 57 9.57 -8.64 6.82
CA GLU A 57 10.22 -7.87 5.75
C GLU A 57 9.96 -8.62 4.44
N SER A 58 9.53 -7.91 3.41
CA SER A 58 9.21 -8.50 2.10
C SER A 58 10.47 -8.66 1.26
N GLU A 59 10.48 -9.70 0.42
CA GLU A 59 11.44 -9.80 -0.66
C GLU A 59 11.28 -8.55 -1.55
N ASN A 60 12.41 -7.94 -1.94
CA ASN A 60 12.49 -6.61 -2.56
C ASN A 60 11.92 -6.53 -4.00
N ASP A 61 11.02 -7.44 -4.34
CA ASP A 61 10.50 -7.68 -5.67
C ASP A 61 9.48 -6.61 -6.08
N TRP A 62 9.62 -6.16 -7.33
CA TRP A 62 8.71 -5.22 -7.94
C TRP A 62 7.62 -5.94 -8.72
N TYR A 63 6.37 -5.58 -8.43
CA TYR A 63 5.20 -6.05 -9.15
C TYR A 63 4.73 -4.97 -10.12
N THR A 64 4.39 -5.36 -11.34
CA THR A 64 3.78 -4.44 -12.32
C THR A 64 2.33 -4.19 -11.93
N ILE A 65 1.88 -2.94 -12.01
CA ILE A 65 0.49 -2.53 -11.74
C ILE A 65 -0.32 -2.66 -13.05
N PRO A 66 -1.11 -3.74 -13.22
CA PRO A 66 -1.90 -3.96 -14.43
C PRO A 66 -2.88 -2.82 -14.72
N MET A 67 -3.23 -2.65 -16.00
CA MET A 67 -4.32 -1.77 -16.44
C MET A 67 -5.67 -2.46 -16.16
N PRO A 68 -6.78 -1.71 -16.00
CA PRO A 68 -7.96 -2.21 -15.30
C PRO A 68 -8.73 -3.27 -16.10
N ASP A 69 -8.71 -4.51 -15.59
CA ASP A 69 -9.62 -5.60 -16.00
C ASP A 69 -10.03 -6.55 -14.84
N THR A 70 -9.53 -6.35 -13.60
CA THR A 70 -9.91 -7.19 -12.43
C THR A 70 -10.02 -6.39 -11.11
N PRO A 71 -10.76 -6.89 -10.08
CA PRO A 71 -10.93 -6.19 -8.81
C PRO A 71 -9.64 -5.94 -8.01
N THR A 72 -8.68 -6.87 -8.07
CA THR A 72 -7.36 -6.73 -7.41
C THR A 72 -6.54 -5.58 -7.99
N VAL A 73 -6.77 -5.25 -9.27
CA VAL A 73 -6.15 -4.09 -9.93
C VAL A 73 -6.59 -2.77 -9.29
N HIS A 74 -7.79 -2.68 -8.68
CA HIS A 74 -8.28 -1.43 -8.08
C HIS A 74 -7.45 -0.99 -6.87
N VAL A 75 -7.02 -1.93 -6.03
CA VAL A 75 -6.20 -1.60 -4.84
C VAL A 75 -4.83 -1.07 -5.27
N MET A 76 -4.15 -1.77 -6.18
CA MET A 76 -2.85 -1.34 -6.70
C MET A 76 -2.95 -0.02 -7.47
N ASN A 77 -4.02 0.18 -8.24
CA ASN A 77 -4.29 1.48 -8.88
C ASN A 77 -4.59 2.58 -7.87
N GLY A 78 -5.22 2.26 -6.73
CA GLY A 78 -5.41 3.18 -5.62
C GLY A 78 -4.08 3.67 -5.07
N PHE A 79 -3.16 2.75 -4.76
CA PHE A 79 -1.80 3.09 -4.32
C PHE A 79 -1.03 3.91 -5.34
N HIS A 80 -1.07 3.51 -6.61
CA HIS A 80 -0.47 4.29 -7.69
C HIS A 80 -1.08 5.69 -7.77
N THR A 81 -2.39 5.81 -7.65
CA THR A 81 -3.08 7.10 -7.69
C THR A 81 -2.66 7.99 -6.53
N LEU A 82 -2.60 7.45 -5.30
CA LEU A 82 -2.18 8.20 -4.11
C LEU A 82 -0.73 8.67 -4.19
N ALA A 83 0.17 7.84 -4.72
CA ALA A 83 1.59 8.14 -4.82
C ALA A 83 1.95 9.03 -6.02
N CYS A 84 1.28 8.83 -7.16
CA CYS A 84 1.72 9.33 -8.46
C CYS A 84 0.82 10.40 -9.07
N LYS A 85 -0.44 10.57 -8.61
CA LYS A 85 -1.20 11.75 -9.04
C LYS A 85 -0.62 12.96 -8.33
N SER A 86 -0.05 13.87 -9.11
CA SER A 86 0.17 15.24 -8.65
C SER A 86 -1.16 15.83 -8.20
N ASN A 87 -1.12 16.73 -7.20
CA ASN A 87 -2.24 17.51 -6.69
C ASN A 87 -3.03 18.15 -7.85
N THR A 88 -3.95 17.40 -8.44
CA THR A 88 -4.88 17.89 -9.43
C THR A 88 -6.03 18.43 -8.60
N ASN A 89 -5.87 19.72 -8.25
CA ASN A 89 -6.85 20.62 -7.66
C ASN A 89 -8.01 19.91 -6.95
N VAL A 90 -7.94 19.87 -5.62
CA VAL A 90 -9.16 19.81 -4.80
C VAL A 90 -10.03 20.98 -5.27
N VAL A 91 -10.97 20.69 -6.17
CA VAL A 91 -12.03 21.64 -6.52
C VAL A 91 -12.88 21.69 -5.27
N ASN A 92 -12.67 22.72 -4.45
CA ASN A 92 -13.61 23.09 -3.40
C ASN A 92 -14.99 23.19 -4.07
N ARG A 93 -15.88 22.26 -3.72
CA ARG A 93 -17.31 22.41 -3.98
C ARG A 93 -17.91 23.38 -2.97
#